data_AF-A0A0L7L1J4-F1
#
_entry.id   AF-A0A0L7L1J4-F1
#
_cell.length_a   1.000
_cell.length_b   1.000
_cell.length_c   1.000
_cell.angle_alpha   90.00
_cell.angle_beta   90.00
_cell.angle_gamma   90.00
#
_symmetry.space_group_name_H-M   'P 1'
#
loop_
_entity.id
_entity.type
_entity.pdbx_description
1 polymer ?
#
loop_
_entity_poly.entity_id
_entity_poly.type
_entity_poly.pdbx_seq_one_letter_code
_entity_poly.pdbx_strand_id
1 'polypeptide(L)'
;MLVVVLILLPMMLAMKQESSAPAEQQTVNFKQKTEGPIGVMTTSVGAPIEYNDATHTLNQRLIFNEYFMDSLTHIVRERIPERVVHAKAGGAFGYFEVTHDITDICKADLFSAIGKQTPVAARFSPVGIEKGGMDTSRDARGFALKFYTEKGNFVIVGFNTPMYIYKDPLLFSTFVRVQKRNPATNLIDENIPDPKYIYIE
;
A
#
# COMPACT_ATOMS: atom_id res chain seq x y z
N MET A 1 27.32 -18.09 41.26
CA MET A 1 27.16 -16.84 40.50
C MET A 1 27.77 -16.87 39.09
N LEU A 2 28.93 -17.51 38.86
CA LEU A 2 29.58 -17.54 37.54
C LEU A 2 28.81 -18.31 36.44
N VAL A 3 28.14 -19.41 36.80
CA VAL A 3 27.46 -20.31 35.84
C VAL A 3 26.22 -19.66 35.20
N VAL A 4 25.53 -18.78 35.93
CA VAL A 4 24.32 -18.09 35.42
C VAL A 4 24.68 -17.02 34.38
N VAL A 5 25.81 -16.33 34.57
CA VAL A 5 26.31 -15.31 33.62
C VAL A 5 26.77 -15.94 32.31
N LEU A 6 27.40 -17.13 32.37
CA LEU A 6 27.91 -17.84 31.20
C LEU A 6 26.81 -18.40 30.27
N ILE A 7 25.61 -18.65 30.80
CA ILE A 7 24.47 -19.14 30.02
C ILE A 7 23.63 -17.99 29.46
N LEU A 8 23.51 -16.88 30.20
CA LEU A 8 22.75 -15.70 29.76
C LEU A 8 23.46 -14.92 28.64
N LEU A 9 24.79 -14.83 28.65
CA LEU A 9 25.56 -14.10 27.62
C LEU A 9 25.37 -14.65 26.19
N PRO A 10 25.51 -15.97 25.93
CA PRO A 10 25.28 -16.53 24.60
C PRO A 10 23.79 -16.47 24.19
N MET A 11 22.87 -16.52 25.16
CA MET A 11 21.44 -16.36 24.89
C MET A 11 21.10 -14.92 24.47
N MET A 12 21.69 -13.91 25.10
CA MET A 12 21.61 -12.50 24.67
C MET A 12 22.28 -12.27 23.30
N LEU A 13 23.39 -12.94 23.00
CA LEU A 13 24.02 -12.88 21.67
C LEU A 13 23.15 -13.55 20.59
N ALA A 14 22.50 -14.67 20.90
CA ALA A 14 21.58 -15.36 19.99
C ALA A 14 20.29 -14.56 19.73
N MET A 15 19.83 -13.78 20.70
CA MET A 15 18.71 -12.83 20.52
C MET A 15 19.10 -11.62 19.66
N LYS A 16 20.39 -11.36 19.45
CA LYS A 16 20.92 -10.32 18.56
C LYS A 16 21.19 -10.87 17.15
N GLN A 17 20.32 -11.74 16.66
CA GLN A 17 20.31 -12.07 15.23
C GLN A 17 19.55 -10.95 14.52
N GLU A 18 20.25 -9.87 14.16
CA GLU A 18 19.74 -8.87 13.22
C GLU A 18 19.31 -9.63 11.97
N SER A 19 18.00 -9.64 11.69
CA SER A 19 17.49 -10.25 10.48
C SER A 19 18.07 -9.50 9.28
N SER A 20 18.49 -10.23 8.25
CA SER A 20 19.20 -9.65 7.11
C SER A 20 18.28 -8.90 6.13
N ALA A 21 16.96 -9.03 6.29
CA ALA A 21 15.99 -8.45 5.37
C ALA A 21 15.86 -6.92 5.58
N PRO A 22 16.08 -6.09 4.54
CA PRO A 22 16.01 -4.63 4.67
C PRO A 22 14.66 -4.09 5.15
N ALA A 23 13.57 -4.81 4.88
CA ALA A 23 12.22 -4.41 5.27
C ALA A 23 12.01 -4.50 6.79
N GLU A 24 12.57 -5.51 7.44
CA GLU A 24 12.49 -5.71 8.89
C GLU A 24 13.34 -4.68 9.64
N GLN A 25 14.40 -4.18 9.00
CA GLN A 25 15.30 -3.18 9.54
C GLN A 25 14.85 -1.72 9.29
N GLN A 26 13.65 -1.47 8.76
CA GLN A 26 13.23 -0.12 8.35
C GLN A 26 13.38 0.93 9.47
N THR A 27 12.91 0.62 10.69
CA THR A 27 12.96 1.57 11.81
C THR A 27 14.37 1.74 12.37
N VAL A 28 15.18 0.67 12.35
CA VAL A 28 16.60 0.72 12.75
C VAL A 28 17.38 1.59 11.78
N ASN A 29 17.17 1.40 10.47
CA ASN A 29 17.78 2.20 9.42
C ASN A 29 17.38 3.67 9.49
N PHE A 30 16.11 3.96 9.81
CA PHE A 30 15.65 5.33 10.04
C PHE A 30 16.36 5.98 11.23
N LYS A 31 16.48 5.26 12.36
CA LYS A 31 17.18 5.71 13.55
C LYS A 31 18.67 5.98 13.29
N GLN A 32 19.34 5.09 12.55
CA GLN A 32 20.76 5.24 12.21
C GLN A 32 21.03 6.40 11.24
N LYS A 33 20.11 6.67 10.31
CA LYS A 33 20.23 7.76 9.33
C LYS A 33 19.94 9.15 9.91
N THR A 34 19.24 9.21 11.03
CA THR A 34 18.81 10.48 11.63
C THR A 34 19.81 10.89 12.70
N GLU A 35 20.59 11.95 12.44
CA GLU A 35 21.53 12.51 13.40
C GLU A 35 20.85 13.63 14.21
N GLY A 36 20.81 13.50 15.53
CA GLY A 36 20.27 14.51 16.45
C GLY A 36 18.79 14.32 16.85
N PRO A 37 18.22 15.28 17.61
CA PRO A 37 16.81 15.25 17.97
C PRO A 37 15.93 15.45 16.73
N ILE A 38 14.98 14.53 16.51
CA ILE A 38 14.09 14.49 15.32
C ILE A 38 13.26 15.78 15.17
N GLY A 39 12.96 16.45 16.29
CA GLY A 39 12.20 17.68 16.36
C GLY A 39 11.45 17.81 17.68
N VAL A 40 10.80 18.95 17.89
CA VAL A 40 9.85 19.13 19.01
C VAL A 40 8.49 18.58 18.56
N MET A 41 7.86 17.78 19.41
CA MET A 41 6.52 17.26 19.14
C MET A 41 5.52 18.42 19.10
N THR A 42 4.70 18.51 18.05
CA THR A 42 3.73 19.59 17.85
C THR A 42 2.34 19.03 17.55
N THR A 43 1.30 19.82 17.84
CA THR A 43 -0.07 19.56 17.39
C THR A 43 -0.19 19.82 15.88
N SER A 44 -1.31 19.42 15.28
CA SER A 44 -1.59 19.63 13.84
C SER A 44 -1.54 21.10 13.39
N VAL A 45 -1.72 22.05 14.32
CA VAL A 45 -1.61 23.50 14.09
C VAL A 45 -0.20 24.06 14.34
N GLY A 46 0.76 23.21 14.73
CA GLY A 46 2.15 23.58 14.97
C GLY A 46 2.47 24.10 16.38
N ALA A 47 1.53 24.01 17.32
CA ALA A 47 1.81 24.38 18.72
C ALA A 47 2.68 23.29 19.39
N PRO A 48 3.74 23.65 20.13
CA PRO A 48 4.57 22.66 20.83
C PRO A 48 3.75 21.96 21.91
N ILE A 49 3.91 20.65 22.02
CA ILE A 49 3.22 19.84 23.03
C ILE A 49 4.06 19.82 24.31
N GLU A 50 3.45 20.20 25.43
CA GLU A 50 4.09 20.12 26.73
C GLU A 50 4.16 18.67 27.24
N TYR A 51 5.20 18.36 28.01
CA TYR A 51 5.42 17.02 28.56
C TYR A 51 4.23 16.53 29.42
N ASN A 52 3.63 17.43 30.21
CA ASN A 52 2.51 17.10 31.09
C ASN A 52 1.26 16.70 30.30
N ASP A 53 0.98 17.40 29.20
CA ASP A 53 -0.18 17.12 28.34
C ASP A 53 -0.03 15.79 27.58
N ALA A 54 1.21 15.39 27.30
CA ALA A 54 1.52 14.12 26.62
C ALA A 54 1.59 12.91 27.55
N THR A 55 1.83 13.09 28.85
CA THR A 55 2.14 11.98 29.77
C THR A 55 1.10 11.73 30.85
N HIS A 56 0.34 12.74 31.27
CA HIS A 56 -0.53 12.61 32.44
C HIS A 56 -1.93 13.16 32.20
N THR A 57 -2.92 12.28 32.25
CA THR A 57 -4.34 12.62 32.06
C THR A 57 -5.21 12.37 33.30
N LEU A 58 -4.62 11.87 34.40
CA LEU A 58 -5.38 11.55 35.62
C LEU A 58 -5.93 12.84 36.24
N ASN A 59 -7.18 12.78 36.70
CA ASN A 59 -7.93 13.90 37.30
C ASN A 59 -8.07 15.14 36.39
N GLN A 60 -7.81 15.02 35.09
CA GLN A 60 -8.02 16.07 34.10
C GLN A 60 -9.23 15.76 33.23
N ARG A 61 -9.88 16.82 32.72
CA ARG A 61 -10.95 16.67 31.72
C ARG A 61 -10.30 16.58 30.34
N LEU A 62 -10.31 15.36 29.77
CA LEU A 62 -9.69 15.06 28.47
C LEU A 62 -10.15 15.97 27.32
N ILE A 63 -11.38 16.49 27.39
CA ILE A 63 -11.93 17.38 26.36
C ILE A 63 -11.14 18.70 26.21
N PHE A 64 -10.45 19.14 27.27
CA PHE A 64 -9.61 20.35 27.25
C PHE A 64 -8.15 20.05 26.95
N ASN A 65 -7.76 18.78 26.87
CA ASN A 65 -6.41 18.42 26.45
C ASN A 65 -6.36 18.47 24.92
N GLU A 66 -5.78 19.53 24.39
CA GLU A 66 -5.70 19.80 22.95
C GLU A 66 -4.97 18.68 22.21
N TYR A 67 -3.85 18.20 22.76
CA TYR A 67 -3.08 17.10 22.18
C TYR A 67 -3.89 15.80 22.05
N PHE A 68 -4.65 15.45 23.10
CA PHE A 68 -5.50 14.27 23.10
C PHE A 68 -6.63 14.39 22.07
N MET A 69 -7.31 15.54 22.02
CA MET A 69 -8.41 15.76 21.07
C MET A 69 -7.91 15.79 19.62
N ASP A 70 -6.78 16.43 19.35
CA ASP A 70 -6.14 16.45 18.04
C ASP A 70 -5.77 15.03 17.57
N SER A 71 -5.07 14.27 18.42
CA SER A 71 -4.68 12.89 18.13
C SER A 71 -5.89 11.98 17.91
N LEU A 72 -6.92 12.07 18.76
CA LEU A 72 -8.12 11.26 18.67
C LEU A 72 -8.94 11.59 17.42
N THR A 73 -9.07 12.87 17.08
CA THR A 73 -9.82 13.27 15.88
C THR A 73 -9.10 12.87 14.59
N HIS A 74 -7.77 12.79 14.60
CA HIS A 74 -6.99 12.29 13.49
C HIS A 74 -7.14 10.77 13.31
N ILE A 75 -6.95 9.97 14.37
CA ILE A 75 -6.95 8.49 14.25
C ILE A 75 -8.28 7.94 13.74
N VAL A 76 -9.41 8.53 14.16
CA VAL A 76 -10.76 8.10 13.70
C VAL A 76 -11.03 8.42 12.21
N ARG A 77 -10.16 9.20 11.56
CA ARG A 77 -10.27 9.63 10.16
C ARG A 77 -9.18 9.07 9.24
N GLU A 78 -8.25 8.26 9.75
CA GLU A 78 -7.15 7.71 8.96
C GLU A 78 -7.57 6.77 7.83
N ARG A 79 -8.73 6.10 7.99
CA ARG A 79 -9.17 5.06 7.05
C ARG A 79 -10.00 5.69 5.93
N ILE A 80 -9.42 5.71 4.73
CA ILE A 80 -10.13 6.01 3.48
C ILE A 80 -10.70 4.73 2.86
N PRO A 81 -11.78 4.82 2.06
CA PRO A 81 -12.31 3.68 1.32
C PRO A 81 -11.21 3.03 0.46
N GLU A 82 -11.15 1.70 0.50
CA GLU A 82 -10.28 0.95 -0.39
C GLU A 82 -10.82 0.94 -1.83
N ARG A 83 -9.98 0.52 -2.78
CA ARG A 83 -10.43 0.34 -4.16
C ARG A 83 -11.42 -0.82 -4.23
N VAL A 84 -12.52 -0.66 -4.97
CA VAL A 84 -13.55 -1.71 -5.14
C VAL A 84 -12.95 -3.04 -5.61
N VAL A 85 -12.03 -2.96 -6.58
CA VAL A 85 -11.17 -4.06 -7.03
C VAL A 85 -9.71 -3.63 -6.86
N HIS A 86 -8.81 -4.61 -6.77
CA HIS A 86 -7.39 -4.33 -6.57
C HIS A 86 -7.08 -3.55 -5.30
N ALA A 87 -7.76 -3.86 -4.19
CA ALA A 87 -7.56 -3.16 -2.91
C ALA A 87 -6.15 -3.39 -2.34
N LYS A 88 -5.75 -4.66 -2.20
CA LYS A 88 -4.41 -5.08 -1.81
C LYS A 88 -3.39 -4.74 -2.91
N ALA A 89 -2.24 -4.19 -2.55
CA ALA A 89 -1.18 -3.90 -3.51
C ALA A 89 0.20 -3.69 -2.88
N GLY A 90 1.22 -3.90 -3.69
CA GLY A 90 2.55 -3.33 -3.53
C GLY A 90 2.82 -2.28 -4.61
N GLY A 91 3.77 -1.38 -4.36
CA GLY A 91 4.16 -0.36 -5.33
C GLY A 91 5.64 -0.06 -5.28
N ALA A 92 6.16 0.45 -6.38
CA ALA A 92 7.56 0.85 -6.51
C ALA A 92 7.67 2.03 -7.47
N PHE A 93 8.77 2.77 -7.38
CA PHE A 93 9.14 3.80 -8.33
C PHE A 93 10.39 3.36 -9.09
N GLY A 94 10.55 3.88 -10.30
CA GLY A 94 11.70 3.62 -11.15
C GLY A 94 11.70 4.53 -12.35
N TYR A 95 12.27 4.06 -13.45
CA TYR A 95 12.29 4.78 -14.72
C TYR A 95 12.03 3.81 -15.87
N PHE A 96 11.50 4.35 -16.97
CA PHE A 96 11.37 3.70 -18.26
C PHE A 96 12.41 4.28 -19.21
N GLU A 97 13.14 3.43 -19.93
CA GLU A 97 14.17 3.83 -20.88
C GLU A 97 13.82 3.32 -22.28
N VAL A 98 13.84 4.22 -23.26
CA VAL A 98 13.63 3.87 -24.66
C VAL A 98 14.88 3.19 -25.21
N THR A 99 14.75 1.96 -25.71
CA THR A 99 15.89 1.21 -26.28
C THR A 99 15.85 1.09 -27.80
N HIS A 100 14.67 1.25 -28.40
CA HIS A 100 14.43 1.11 -29.83
C HIS A 100 13.58 2.28 -30.32
N ASP A 101 13.86 2.76 -31.53
CA ASP A 101 13.11 3.84 -32.16
C ASP A 101 11.77 3.31 -32.70
N ILE A 102 10.68 3.98 -32.33
CA ILE A 102 9.31 3.72 -32.79
C ILE A 102 8.60 5.04 -33.16
N THR A 103 9.36 6.09 -33.45
CA THR A 103 8.84 7.43 -33.74
C THR A 103 8.03 7.48 -35.04
N ASP A 104 8.22 6.51 -35.93
CA ASP A 104 7.41 6.25 -37.12
C ASP A 104 5.98 5.78 -36.79
N ILE A 105 5.81 5.07 -35.66
CA ILE A 105 4.51 4.54 -35.19
C ILE A 105 3.83 5.52 -34.24
N CYS A 106 4.57 6.11 -33.30
CA CYS A 106 4.00 6.91 -32.22
C CYS A 106 4.79 8.18 -31.93
N LYS A 107 4.12 9.34 -32.04
CA LYS A 107 4.67 10.67 -31.70
C LYS A 107 4.64 11.02 -30.20
N ALA A 108 4.35 10.06 -29.32
CA ALA A 108 4.21 10.33 -27.90
C ALA A 108 5.57 10.68 -27.29
N ASP A 109 5.58 11.67 -26.39
CA ASP A 109 6.82 12.23 -25.86
C ASP A 109 7.70 11.21 -25.13
N LEU A 110 7.10 10.22 -24.46
CA LEU A 110 7.83 9.16 -23.78
C LEU A 110 8.67 8.27 -24.72
N PHE A 111 8.40 8.28 -26.03
CA PHE A 111 9.10 7.46 -27.03
C PHE A 111 9.99 8.29 -27.96
N SER A 112 10.21 9.58 -27.65
CA SER A 112 10.77 10.54 -28.61
C SER A 112 12.21 10.27 -29.05
N ALA A 113 13.02 9.58 -28.24
CA ALA A 113 14.42 9.31 -28.54
C ALA A 113 14.91 8.08 -27.77
N ILE A 114 15.79 7.29 -28.40
CA ILE A 114 16.52 6.20 -27.72
C ILE A 114 17.38 6.78 -26.59
N GLY A 115 17.39 6.12 -25.44
CA GLY A 115 18.06 6.54 -24.21
C GLY A 115 17.25 7.51 -23.36
N LYS A 116 16.08 8.00 -23.81
CA LYS A 116 15.23 8.86 -23.00
C LYS A 116 14.70 8.09 -21.79
N GLN A 117 14.99 8.61 -20.60
CA GLN A 117 14.49 8.08 -19.34
C GLN A 117 13.30 8.89 -18.84
N THR A 118 12.20 8.19 -18.54
CA THR A 118 10.97 8.78 -18.00
C THR A 118 10.70 8.21 -16.62
N PRO A 119 10.49 9.02 -15.56
CA PRO A 119 10.14 8.49 -14.24
C PRO A 119 8.82 7.72 -14.26
N VAL A 120 8.76 6.61 -13.52
CA VAL A 120 7.59 5.72 -13.48
C VAL A 120 7.21 5.38 -12.05
N ALA A 121 5.90 5.35 -11.79
CA ALA A 121 5.32 4.71 -10.62
C ALA A 121 4.60 3.43 -11.04
N ALA A 122 4.90 2.31 -10.37
CA ALA A 122 4.30 1.02 -10.60
C ALA A 122 3.43 0.59 -9.41
N ARG A 123 2.31 -0.07 -9.71
CA ARG A 123 1.43 -0.68 -8.71
C ARG A 123 1.03 -2.09 -9.14
N PHE A 124 1.29 -3.06 -8.26
CA PHE A 124 0.98 -4.47 -8.44
C PHE A 124 -0.10 -4.90 -7.45
N SER A 125 -1.10 -5.65 -7.89
CA SER A 125 -2.25 -5.97 -7.04
C SER A 125 -2.96 -7.26 -7.44
N PRO A 126 -3.41 -8.10 -6.49
CA PRO A 126 -4.54 -9.02 -6.70
C PRO A 126 -5.80 -8.26 -7.12
N VAL A 127 -6.89 -8.93 -7.50
CA VAL A 127 -8.12 -8.31 -8.02
C VAL A 127 -9.27 -8.37 -7.02
N GLY A 128 -9.64 -9.59 -6.60
CA GLY A 128 -10.87 -9.86 -5.84
C GLY A 128 -10.77 -9.52 -4.36
N ILE A 129 -9.54 -9.55 -3.84
CA ILE A 129 -9.24 -9.53 -2.41
C ILE A 129 -9.20 -8.12 -1.83
N GLU A 130 -9.70 -7.98 -0.60
CA GLU A 130 -9.67 -6.74 0.18
C GLU A 130 -8.24 -6.36 0.64
N LYS A 131 -8.05 -5.15 1.18
CA LYS A 131 -6.74 -4.65 1.64
C LYS A 131 -6.00 -5.60 2.60
N GLY A 132 -6.73 -6.39 3.38
CA GLY A 132 -6.19 -7.32 4.38
C GLY A 132 -5.89 -8.74 3.90
N GLY A 133 -6.21 -9.10 2.66
CA GLY A 133 -6.04 -10.49 2.24
C GLY A 133 -4.66 -10.84 1.68
N MET A 134 -4.55 -12.07 1.18
CA MET A 134 -3.28 -12.74 0.88
C MET A 134 -2.78 -12.49 -0.55
N ASP A 135 -1.51 -12.08 -0.68
CA ASP A 135 -0.87 -11.78 -1.97
C ASP A 135 -0.61 -13.01 -2.84
N THR A 136 -0.52 -14.21 -2.24
CA THR A 136 -0.23 -15.48 -2.92
C THR A 136 -1.47 -16.28 -3.30
N SER A 137 -2.66 -15.71 -3.11
CA SER A 137 -3.93 -16.27 -3.56
C SER A 137 -3.97 -16.50 -5.07
N ARG A 138 -4.73 -17.49 -5.52
CA ARG A 138 -4.98 -17.70 -6.96
C ARG A 138 -5.93 -16.60 -7.45
N ASP A 139 -5.38 -15.62 -8.15
CA ASP A 139 -6.12 -14.50 -8.71
C ASP A 139 -5.32 -13.93 -9.89
N ALA A 140 -5.93 -13.09 -10.72
CA ALA A 140 -5.19 -12.29 -11.69
C ALA A 140 -4.36 -11.21 -10.97
N ARG A 141 -3.40 -10.59 -11.67
CA ARG A 141 -2.56 -9.53 -11.11
C ARG A 141 -2.63 -8.29 -11.98
N GLY A 142 -3.12 -7.20 -11.40
CA GLY A 142 -3.03 -5.87 -12.00
C GLY A 142 -1.58 -5.41 -12.05
N PHE A 143 -1.19 -4.85 -13.19
CA PHE A 143 0.12 -4.28 -13.47
C PHE A 143 -0.10 -2.87 -14.00
N ALA A 144 -0.16 -1.89 -13.11
CA ALA A 144 -0.42 -0.50 -13.48
C ALA A 144 0.87 0.32 -13.45
N LEU A 145 1.18 0.99 -14.56
CA LEU A 145 2.31 1.90 -14.70
C LEU A 145 1.81 3.33 -14.98
N LYS A 146 2.35 4.29 -14.24
CA LYS A 146 2.19 5.72 -14.52
C LYS A 146 3.55 6.29 -14.92
N PHE A 147 3.61 6.83 -16.12
CA PHE A 147 4.76 7.53 -16.69
C PHE A 147 4.56 9.04 -16.50
N TYR A 148 5.53 9.70 -15.86
CA TYR A 148 5.53 11.14 -15.68
C TYR A 148 6.22 11.81 -16.88
N THR A 149 5.45 12.07 -17.94
CA THR A 149 5.97 12.67 -19.19
C THR A 149 5.85 14.19 -19.15
N GLU A 150 6.58 14.90 -20.03
CA GLU A 150 6.52 16.37 -20.11
C GLU A 150 5.15 16.89 -20.57
N LYS A 151 4.40 16.06 -21.30
CA LYS A 151 3.05 16.38 -21.79
C LYS A 151 1.94 15.88 -20.85
N GLY A 152 2.31 15.52 -19.62
CA GLY A 152 1.40 15.04 -18.59
C GLY A 152 1.59 13.57 -18.25
N ASN A 153 0.74 13.07 -17.36
CA ASN A 153 0.83 11.69 -16.90
C ASN A 153 0.23 10.75 -17.95
N PHE A 154 1.04 9.83 -18.46
CA PHE A 154 0.57 8.73 -19.29
C PHE A 154 0.42 7.49 -18.41
N VAL A 155 -0.71 6.79 -18.47
CA VAL A 155 -0.99 5.66 -17.58
C VAL A 155 -1.39 4.44 -18.39
N ILE A 156 -0.64 3.36 -18.22
CA ILE A 156 -1.00 2.04 -18.73
C ILE A 156 -1.50 1.21 -17.55
N VAL A 157 -2.82 1.03 -17.48
CA VAL A 157 -3.47 0.19 -16.46
C VAL A 157 -3.60 -1.23 -17.01
N GLY A 158 -2.53 -2.00 -16.89
CA GLY A 158 -2.42 -3.34 -17.46
C GLY A 158 -2.75 -4.46 -16.48
N PHE A 159 -2.63 -5.68 -17.00
CA PHE A 159 -2.77 -6.96 -16.30
C PHE A 159 -1.58 -7.85 -16.62
N ASN A 160 -1.34 -8.86 -15.79
CA ASN A 160 -0.34 -9.89 -16.06
C ASN A 160 -0.75 -10.88 -17.16
N THR A 161 -2.03 -10.85 -17.58
CA THR A 161 -2.56 -11.69 -18.66
C THR A 161 -2.85 -10.84 -19.90
N PRO A 162 -2.60 -11.37 -21.12
CA PRO A 162 -2.82 -10.62 -22.37
C PRO A 162 -4.31 -10.58 -22.78
N MET A 163 -5.16 -11.34 -22.10
CA MET A 163 -6.59 -11.42 -22.37
C MET A 163 -7.40 -11.22 -21.09
N TYR A 164 -8.66 -10.83 -21.27
CA TYR A 164 -9.65 -10.73 -20.20
C TYR A 164 -10.77 -11.76 -20.40
N ILE A 165 -11.49 -12.09 -19.33
CA ILE A 165 -12.44 -13.22 -19.30
C ILE A 165 -13.66 -12.96 -20.20
N TYR A 166 -14.09 -11.71 -20.31
CA TYR A 166 -15.22 -11.30 -21.14
C TYR A 166 -14.82 -10.14 -22.05
N LYS A 167 -15.67 -9.90 -23.07
CA LYS A 167 -15.47 -8.85 -24.08
C LYS A 167 -16.37 -7.64 -23.91
N ASP A 168 -17.47 -7.78 -23.17
CA ASP A 168 -18.46 -6.72 -22.94
C ASP A 168 -18.28 -6.08 -21.56
N PRO A 169 -18.00 -4.76 -21.47
CA PRO A 169 -17.84 -4.07 -20.19
C PRO A 169 -19.11 -4.07 -19.32
N LEU A 170 -20.30 -4.30 -19.88
CA LEU A 170 -21.55 -4.41 -19.11
C LEU A 170 -21.48 -5.53 -18.06
N LEU A 171 -20.75 -6.60 -18.37
CA LEU A 171 -20.57 -7.76 -17.49
C LEU A 171 -19.61 -7.51 -16.31
N PHE A 172 -18.88 -6.39 -16.28
CA PHE A 172 -17.88 -6.12 -15.26
C PHE A 172 -18.48 -6.08 -13.85
N SER A 173 -19.59 -5.37 -13.67
CA SER A 173 -20.19 -5.21 -12.34
C SER A 173 -20.67 -6.54 -11.76
N THR A 174 -21.29 -7.38 -12.59
CA THR A 174 -21.71 -8.73 -12.21
C THR A 174 -20.50 -9.60 -11.91
N PHE A 175 -19.48 -9.59 -12.78
CA PHE A 175 -18.26 -10.37 -12.57
C PHE A 175 -17.55 -10.01 -11.25
N VAL A 176 -17.44 -8.72 -10.92
CA VAL A 176 -16.83 -8.27 -9.67
C VAL A 176 -17.64 -8.72 -8.45
N ARG A 177 -18.97 -8.74 -8.53
CA ARG A 177 -19.82 -9.23 -7.44
C ARG A 177 -19.65 -10.74 -7.22
N VAL A 178 -19.58 -11.53 -8.29
CA VAL A 178 -19.38 -12.98 -8.22
C VAL A 178 -18.02 -13.35 -7.61
N GLN A 179 -16.98 -12.57 -7.87
CA GLN A 179 -15.65 -12.77 -7.27
C GLN A 179 -15.53 -12.28 -5.82
N LYS A 180 -16.59 -11.67 -5.28
CA LYS A 180 -16.63 -11.10 -3.93
C LYS A 180 -17.50 -11.95 -3.01
N ARG A 181 -17.73 -11.42 -1.80
CA ARG A 181 -18.47 -12.08 -0.74
C ARG A 181 -19.96 -12.16 -1.07
N ASN A 182 -20.56 -13.29 -0.69
CA ASN A 182 -22.00 -13.48 -0.73
C ASN A 182 -22.68 -12.41 0.16
N PRO A 183 -23.73 -11.71 -0.34
CA PRO A 183 -24.34 -10.60 0.39
C PRO A 183 -25.06 -11.01 1.68
N ALA A 184 -25.50 -12.27 1.81
CA ALA A 184 -26.19 -12.76 3.00
C ALA A 184 -25.22 -13.24 4.09
N THR A 185 -24.15 -13.93 3.69
CA THR A 185 -23.22 -14.59 4.64
C THR A 185 -21.90 -13.84 4.82
N ASN A 186 -21.57 -12.92 3.91
CA ASN A 186 -20.28 -12.23 3.82
C ASN A 186 -19.07 -13.19 3.69
N LEU A 187 -19.31 -14.40 3.18
CA LEU A 187 -18.28 -15.42 2.90
C LEU A 187 -17.99 -15.50 1.41
N ILE A 188 -16.81 -16.03 1.07
CA ILE A 188 -16.50 -16.43 -0.32
C ILE A 188 -17.37 -17.65 -0.63
N ASP A 189 -18.02 -17.63 -1.79
CA ASP A 189 -19.01 -18.64 -2.17
C ASP A 189 -18.66 -19.19 -3.56
N GLU A 190 -18.34 -20.49 -3.59
CA GLU A 190 -17.97 -21.22 -4.82
C GLU A 190 -19.20 -21.52 -5.70
N ASN A 191 -20.40 -21.46 -5.13
CA ASN A 191 -21.65 -21.81 -5.80
C ASN A 191 -22.40 -20.60 -6.34
N ILE A 192 -21.82 -19.39 -6.31
CA ILE A 192 -22.45 -18.22 -6.92
C ILE A 192 -22.70 -18.54 -8.41
N PRO A 193 -23.96 -18.55 -8.86
CA PRO A 193 -24.28 -18.96 -10.22
C PRO A 193 -23.56 -18.06 -11.24
N ASP A 194 -23.18 -18.65 -12.37
CA ASP A 194 -22.45 -17.98 -13.46
C ASP A 194 -23.13 -16.64 -13.80
N PRO A 195 -22.40 -15.52 -13.98
CA PRO A 195 -22.95 -14.19 -14.27
C PRO A 195 -24.04 -14.13 -15.35
N LYS A 196 -24.08 -15.10 -16.27
CA LYS A 196 -25.16 -15.26 -17.26
C LYS A 196 -26.55 -15.51 -16.66
N TYR A 197 -26.63 -15.97 -15.42
CA TYR A 197 -27.88 -16.27 -14.71
C TYR A 197 -28.27 -15.19 -13.69
N ILE A 198 -27.49 -14.10 -13.55
CA ILE A 198 -27.74 -13.00 -12.61
C ILE A 198 -28.38 -11.80 -13.34
N TYR A 199 -29.23 -12.04 -14.34
CA TYR A 199 -30.01 -10.98 -15.00
C TYR A 199 -31.42 -10.87 -14.41
N ILE A 200 -31.65 -9.71 -13.78
CA ILE A 200 -32.88 -8.90 -13.73
C ILE A 200 -34.15 -9.60 -13.23
N GLU A 201 -34.45 -9.38 -11.94
CA GLU A 201 -35.73 -8.76 -11.56
C GLU A 201 -35.47 -7.29 -11.19
#